data_AF-A0A3Q3AJT3-F1
#
_entry.id   AF-A0A3Q3AJT3-F1
#
_cell.length_a   1.000
_cell.length_b   1.000
_cell.length_c   1.000
_cell.angle_alpha   90.00
_cell.angle_beta   90.00
_cell.angle_gamma   90.00
#
_symmetry.space_group_name_H-M   'P 1'
#
loop_
_entity.id
_entity.type
_entity.pdbx_description
1 polymer ?
#
loop_
_entity_poly.entity_id
_entity_poly.type
_entity_poly.pdbx_seq_one_letter_code
_entity_poly.pdbx_strand_id
1 'polypeptide(L)'
;MPTGAFDVLHSTDPNLRLFFNIYVFPYLIKRGKWSSKKEFILSVAGATIGLGNVWRFPYLCYKNGGGAFFIPYILFLVTSGIPMFILETALGQYSSQGGIRCWRKICPLFEGLGFASQIIIFYTNISYTVILAWAFFYFFSSFSGELPWTTCNNTWNTDNCVIINNYNATANWTSSVNVSSSSVMEYWQRRVLNISTGIETMGNLRRDLSLCLLLSWVICYFCVWKGVRSTGKASYFTATSPLILLVLLFLRGITLPGALHGVKYYLYPNPARLSDPQVWIDAGTQIYYSLALIHLTLFVCIFKLV
;
A
#
# COMPACT_ATOMS: atom_id res chain seq x y z
N MET A 1 -10.42 41.94 -16.91
CA MET A 1 -10.74 40.61 -17.45
C MET A 1 -10.88 40.76 -18.96
N PRO A 2 -10.09 40.11 -19.82
CA PRO A 2 -10.43 40.10 -21.23
C PRO A 2 -11.55 39.08 -21.44
N THR A 3 -12.69 39.58 -21.88
CA THR A 3 -13.96 38.89 -22.15
C THR A 3 -13.93 37.97 -23.37
N GLY A 4 -12.84 37.91 -24.13
CA GLY A 4 -12.77 37.16 -25.40
C GLY A 4 -12.57 35.64 -25.30
N ALA A 5 -12.42 35.06 -24.10
CA ALA A 5 -12.21 33.60 -23.97
C ALA A 5 -13.52 32.79 -24.11
N PHE A 6 -14.68 33.42 -23.90
CA PHE A 6 -15.98 32.72 -23.97
C PHE A 6 -16.54 32.69 -25.40
N ASP A 7 -16.22 33.68 -26.24
CA ASP A 7 -16.75 33.80 -27.61
C ASP A 7 -16.20 32.76 -28.60
N VAL A 8 -15.07 32.11 -28.29
CA VAL A 8 -14.42 31.14 -29.19
C VAL A 8 -14.92 29.70 -28.98
N LEU A 9 -15.59 29.41 -27.85
CA LEU A 9 -16.21 28.11 -27.57
C LEU A 9 -17.36 27.76 -28.53
N HIS A 10 -17.93 28.77 -29.19
CA HIS A 10 -18.96 28.62 -30.21
C HIS A 10 -18.45 28.67 -31.65
N SER A 11 -17.13 28.74 -31.88
CA SER A 11 -16.58 28.67 -33.24
C SER A 11 -16.94 27.34 -33.91
N THR A 12 -17.42 27.41 -35.15
CA THR A 12 -17.79 26.26 -36.00
C THR A 12 -16.60 25.65 -36.73
N ASP A 13 -15.41 26.25 -36.62
CA ASP A 13 -14.19 25.76 -37.27
C ASP A 13 -13.58 24.57 -36.50
N PRO A 14 -13.57 23.35 -37.07
CA PRO A 14 -13.04 22.16 -36.41
C PRO A 14 -11.53 22.25 -36.15
N ASN A 15 -10.75 22.95 -36.98
CA ASN A 15 -9.31 23.10 -36.80
C ASN A 15 -8.98 24.05 -35.64
N LEU A 16 -9.77 25.12 -35.48
CA LEU A 16 -9.62 26.05 -34.36
C LEU A 16 -10.00 25.39 -33.04
N ARG A 17 -11.06 24.56 -33.02
CA ARG A 17 -11.42 23.74 -31.85
C ARG A 17 -10.35 22.72 -31.50
N LEU A 18 -9.77 22.05 -32.49
CA LEU A 18 -8.67 21.10 -32.27
C LEU A 18 -7.44 21.83 -31.72
N PHE A 19 -7.10 22.98 -32.28
CA PHE A 19 -6.00 23.83 -31.83
C PHE A 19 -6.20 24.29 -30.38
N PHE A 20 -7.38 24.79 -30.03
CA PHE A 20 -7.67 25.18 -28.65
C PHE A 20 -7.67 24.00 -27.69
N ASN A 21 -8.27 22.86 -28.04
CA ASN A 21 -8.28 21.66 -27.17
C ASN A 21 -6.87 21.06 -26.96
N ILE A 22 -6.03 21.06 -27.99
CA ILE A 22 -4.69 20.46 -27.93
C ILE A 22 -3.67 21.44 -27.32
N TYR A 23 -3.73 22.72 -27.68
CA TYR A 23 -2.67 23.69 -27.39
C TYR A 23 -3.04 24.77 -26.36
N VAL A 24 -4.32 25.05 -26.07
CA VAL A 24 -4.72 26.21 -25.24
C VAL A 24 -5.47 25.79 -23.96
N PHE A 25 -6.46 24.92 -24.06
CA PHE A 25 -7.26 24.41 -22.94
C PHE A 25 -6.43 23.74 -21.83
N PRO A 26 -5.38 22.94 -22.14
CA PRO A 26 -4.49 22.38 -21.13
C PRO A 26 -3.74 23.43 -20.30
N TYR A 27 -3.62 24.68 -20.79
CA TYR A 27 -2.99 25.79 -20.10
C TYR A 27 -3.98 26.66 -19.32
N LEU A 28 -5.28 26.65 -19.69
CA LEU A 28 -6.33 27.44 -19.02
C LEU A 28 -6.89 26.76 -17.76
N ILE A 29 -6.79 25.44 -17.63
CA ILE A 29 -7.18 24.72 -16.42
C ILE A 29 -6.10 24.95 -15.35
N LYS A 30 -6.34 25.92 -14.46
CA LYS A 30 -5.49 26.12 -13.27
C LYS A 30 -5.49 24.81 -12.46
N ARG A 31 -4.30 24.23 -12.25
CA ARG A 31 -4.10 23.03 -11.43
C ARG A 31 -4.79 23.20 -10.07
N GLY A 32 -5.47 22.17 -9.61
CA GLY A 32 -6.03 22.14 -8.27
C GLY A 32 -4.91 22.33 -7.24
N LYS A 33 -5.14 23.24 -6.29
CA LYS A 33 -4.27 23.43 -5.13
C LYS A 33 -4.88 22.71 -3.92
N TRP A 34 -4.01 22.31 -3.01
CA TRP A 34 -4.41 21.85 -1.68
C TRP A 34 -5.13 22.95 -0.92
N SER A 35 -6.16 22.60 -0.15
CA SER A 35 -6.90 23.60 0.63
C SER A 35 -6.13 24.00 1.89
N SER A 36 -5.31 23.09 2.44
CA SER A 36 -4.46 23.37 3.59
C SER A 36 -3.11 22.64 3.52
N LYS A 37 -2.10 23.16 4.23
CA LYS A 37 -0.81 22.48 4.42
C LYS A 37 -0.97 21.15 5.17
N LYS A 38 -1.97 21.03 6.03
CA LYS A 38 -2.24 19.81 6.81
C LYS A 38 -2.73 18.67 5.92
N GLU A 39 -3.64 18.94 4.99
CA GLU A 39 -4.10 17.96 3.98
C GLU A 39 -2.92 17.41 3.20
N PHE A 40 -2.03 18.30 2.78
CA PHE A 40 -0.83 17.93 2.06
C PHE A 40 0.10 17.02 2.87
N ILE A 41 0.50 17.42 4.08
CA ILE A 41 1.38 16.62 4.94
C ILE A 41 0.75 15.25 5.23
N LEU A 42 -0.56 15.23 5.47
CA LEU A 42 -1.26 13.99 5.81
C LEU A 42 -1.40 13.06 4.62
N SER A 43 -1.62 13.56 3.40
CA SER A 43 -1.59 12.75 2.19
C SER A 43 -0.19 12.18 1.91
N VAL A 44 0.87 12.93 2.21
CA VAL A 44 2.26 12.44 2.11
C VAL A 44 2.56 11.38 3.16
N ALA A 45 2.11 11.58 4.40
CA ALA A 45 2.21 10.58 5.46
C ALA A 45 1.44 9.31 5.10
N GLY A 46 0.22 9.44 4.56
CA GLY A 46 -0.58 8.28 4.10
C GLY A 46 0.06 7.53 2.92
N ALA A 47 0.80 8.22 2.05
CA ALA A 47 1.52 7.58 0.94
C ALA A 47 2.78 6.82 1.41
N THR A 48 3.43 7.27 2.48
CA THR A 48 4.64 6.64 3.05
C THR A 48 4.30 5.56 4.07
N ILE A 49 3.20 5.71 4.81
CA ILE A 49 2.73 4.74 5.79
C ILE A 49 1.80 3.73 5.11
N GLY A 50 2.41 2.69 4.52
CA GLY A 50 1.69 1.61 3.85
C GLY A 50 1.65 0.29 4.64
N LEU A 51 0.93 -0.68 4.09
CA LEU A 51 0.84 -2.05 4.62
C LEU A 51 2.22 -2.69 4.83
N GLY A 52 3.20 -2.40 3.96
CA GLY A 52 4.58 -2.90 4.10
C GLY A 52 5.26 -2.50 5.41
N ASN A 53 4.93 -1.35 6.00
CA ASN A 53 5.49 -0.95 7.29
C ASN A 53 4.92 -1.78 8.46
N VAL A 54 3.72 -2.35 8.30
CA VAL A 54 3.03 -3.10 9.36
C VAL A 54 3.53 -4.54 9.46
N TRP A 55 3.79 -5.22 8.34
CA TRP A 55 4.17 -6.64 8.34
C TRP A 55 5.56 -6.92 7.78
N ARG A 56 5.94 -6.27 6.67
CA ARG A 56 7.20 -6.56 5.98
C ARG A 56 8.40 -6.04 6.77
N PHE A 57 8.33 -4.81 7.30
CA PHE A 57 9.43 -4.25 8.10
C PHE A 57 9.73 -5.10 9.35
N PRO A 58 8.74 -5.47 10.20
CA PRO A 58 9.01 -6.37 11.33
C PRO A 58 9.58 -7.72 10.90
N TYR A 59 9.05 -8.32 9.83
CA TYR A 59 9.55 -9.58 9.31
C TYR A 59 11.03 -9.50 8.86
N LEU A 60 11.39 -8.47 8.09
CA LEU A 60 12.76 -8.26 7.63
C LEU A 60 13.71 -7.98 8.78
N CYS A 61 13.30 -7.12 9.73
CA CYS A 61 14.08 -6.83 10.92
C CYS A 61 14.38 -8.11 11.71
N TYR A 62 13.37 -8.97 11.94
CA TYR A 62 13.58 -10.26 12.60
C TYR A 62 14.53 -11.18 11.82
N LYS A 63 14.28 -11.36 10.52
CA LYS A 63 15.08 -12.24 9.65
C LYS A 63 16.55 -11.83 9.58
N ASN A 64 16.82 -10.52 9.57
CA ASN A 64 18.13 -9.93 9.27
C ASN A 64 18.91 -9.50 10.53
N GLY A 65 18.70 -10.17 11.66
CA GLY A 65 19.49 -9.97 12.87
C GLY A 65 18.84 -9.12 13.96
N GLY A 66 17.51 -8.98 13.91
CA GLY A 66 16.71 -8.29 14.92
C GLY A 66 17.14 -6.84 15.07
N GLY A 67 17.49 -6.44 16.29
CA GLY A 67 17.94 -5.08 16.58
C GLY A 67 19.15 -4.61 15.77
N ALA A 68 20.00 -5.52 15.28
CA ALA A 68 21.17 -5.14 14.47
C ALA A 68 20.77 -4.55 13.10
N PHE A 69 19.60 -4.94 12.55
CA PHE A 69 19.08 -4.46 11.27
C PHE A 69 18.85 -2.94 11.24
N PHE A 70 18.64 -2.31 12.39
CA PHE A 70 18.45 -0.86 12.47
C PHE A 70 19.70 -0.07 12.05
N ILE A 71 20.90 -0.63 12.18
CA ILE A 71 22.15 0.05 11.77
C ILE A 71 22.16 0.34 10.26
N PRO A 72 22.08 -0.66 9.36
CA PRO A 72 22.04 -0.41 7.93
C PRO A 72 20.76 0.35 7.53
N TYR A 73 19.63 0.09 8.19
CA TYR A 73 18.38 0.79 7.90
C TYR A 73 18.47 2.31 8.14
N ILE A 74 18.99 2.74 9.29
CA ILE A 74 19.15 4.17 9.62
C ILE A 74 20.22 4.79 8.72
N LEU A 75 21.30 4.07 8.42
CA LEU A 75 22.33 4.56 7.50
C LEU A 75 21.73 4.87 6.12
N PHE A 76 21.02 3.93 5.50
CA PHE A 76 20.35 4.16 4.21
C PHE A 76 19.27 5.23 4.30
N LEU A 77 18.51 5.30 5.39
CA LEU A 77 17.52 6.34 5.60
C LEU A 77 18.14 7.75 5.51
N VAL A 78 19.26 7.96 6.21
CA VAL A 78 19.92 9.29 6.26
C VAL A 78 20.72 9.57 4.98
N THR A 79 21.41 8.57 4.43
CA THR A 79 22.32 8.78 3.29
C THR A 79 21.62 8.78 1.93
N SER A 80 20.56 7.99 1.74
CA SER A 80 19.86 7.89 0.45
C SER A 80 18.37 8.22 0.56
N GLY A 81 17.67 7.72 1.58
CA GLY A 81 16.22 7.86 1.73
C GLY A 81 15.75 9.32 1.82
N ILE A 82 16.23 10.04 2.85
CA ILE A 82 15.87 11.44 3.10
C ILE A 82 16.32 12.36 1.94
N PRO A 83 17.57 12.29 1.44
CA PRO A 83 18.00 13.11 0.32
C PRO A 83 17.14 12.90 -0.94
N MET A 84 16.83 11.65 -1.29
CA MET A 84 15.99 11.35 -2.45
C MET A 84 14.56 11.86 -2.27
N PHE A 85 13.98 11.68 -1.07
CA PHE A 85 12.64 12.17 -0.76
C PHE A 85 12.52 13.70 -0.89
N ILE A 86 13.53 14.43 -0.38
CA ILE A 86 13.60 15.89 -0.49
C ILE A 86 13.78 16.30 -1.96
N LEU A 87 14.70 15.65 -2.68
CA LEU A 87 14.96 15.93 -4.09
C LEU A 87 13.69 15.79 -4.93
N GLU A 88 12.96 14.69 -4.78
CA GLU A 88 11.73 14.43 -5.52
C GLU A 88 10.62 15.43 -5.18
N THR A 89 10.47 15.74 -3.90
CA THR A 89 9.49 16.73 -3.44
C THR A 89 9.81 18.12 -3.99
N ALA A 90 11.07 18.54 -3.96
CA ALA A 90 11.52 19.82 -4.49
C ALA A 90 11.35 19.88 -6.02
N LEU A 91 11.67 18.79 -6.73
CA LEU A 91 11.51 18.71 -8.18
C LEU A 91 10.04 18.76 -8.61
N GLY A 92 9.16 18.09 -7.86
CA GLY A 92 7.71 18.15 -8.08
C GLY A 92 7.15 19.56 -7.90
N GLN A 93 7.58 20.26 -6.85
CA GLN A 93 7.18 21.64 -6.60
C GLN A 93 7.71 22.62 -7.65
N TYR A 94 9.00 22.52 -7.98
CA TYR A 94 9.65 23.38 -8.96
C TYR A 94 9.06 23.22 -10.36
N SER A 95 8.91 21.97 -10.82
CA SER A 95 8.39 21.71 -12.16
C SER A 95 6.89 21.97 -12.28
N SER A 96 6.11 21.79 -11.20
CA SER A 96 4.65 21.97 -11.17
C SER A 96 3.91 21.22 -12.30
N GLN A 97 4.50 20.14 -12.81
CA GLN A 97 3.99 19.35 -13.95
C GLN A 97 3.73 17.90 -13.55
N GLY A 98 3.30 17.04 -14.46
CA GLY A 98 3.23 15.59 -14.20
C GLY A 98 4.58 14.91 -14.45
N GLY A 99 4.80 13.71 -13.90
CA GLY A 99 6.12 13.04 -13.93
C GLY A 99 6.74 12.92 -15.33
N ILE A 100 5.95 12.55 -16.35
CA ILE A 100 6.42 12.46 -17.75
C ILE A 100 6.91 13.82 -18.27
N ARG A 101 6.11 14.88 -18.08
CA ARG A 101 6.46 16.22 -18.56
C ARG A 101 7.63 16.83 -17.79
N CYS A 102 7.78 16.48 -16.51
CA CYS A 102 8.90 16.89 -15.68
C CYS A 102 10.23 16.40 -16.27
N TRP A 103 10.34 15.09 -16.56
CA TRP A 103 11.52 14.53 -17.22
C TRP A 103 11.77 15.14 -18.59
N ARG A 104 10.73 15.31 -19.41
CA ARG A 104 10.85 15.97 -20.73
C ARG A 104 11.42 17.40 -20.65
N LYS A 105 11.15 18.13 -19.56
CA LYS A 105 11.69 19.49 -19.36
C LYS A 105 13.12 19.53 -18.83
N ILE A 106 13.49 18.57 -17.99
CA ILE A 106 14.83 18.53 -17.37
C ILE A 106 15.83 17.91 -18.33
N CYS A 107 15.51 16.72 -18.84
CA CYS A 107 16.33 15.98 -19.77
C CYS A 107 15.44 15.08 -20.63
N PRO A 108 15.11 15.48 -21.88
CA PRO A 108 14.26 14.70 -22.79
C PRO A 108 14.74 13.26 -23.00
N LEU A 109 16.05 13.00 -22.93
CA LEU A 109 16.63 11.66 -23.04
C LEU A 109 16.06 10.69 -21.98
N PHE A 110 15.74 11.20 -20.79
CA PHE A 110 15.19 10.41 -19.68
C PHE A 110 13.66 10.45 -19.60
N GLU A 111 12.95 10.90 -20.65
CA GLU A 111 11.48 10.89 -20.70
C GLU A 111 10.88 9.50 -20.45
N GLY A 112 11.59 8.44 -20.86
CA GLY A 112 11.22 7.05 -20.62
C GLY A 112 11.03 6.68 -19.13
N LEU A 113 11.73 7.36 -18.21
CA LEU A 113 11.55 7.16 -16.76
C LEU A 113 10.14 7.53 -16.31
N GLY A 114 9.55 8.56 -16.92
CA GLY A 114 8.17 8.96 -16.66
C GLY A 114 7.17 7.86 -17.03
N PHE A 115 7.32 7.27 -18.21
CA PHE A 115 6.46 6.17 -18.66
C PHE A 115 6.66 4.89 -17.85
N ALA A 116 7.91 4.52 -17.56
CA ALA A 116 8.22 3.35 -16.75
C ALA A 116 7.58 3.45 -15.35
N SER A 117 7.66 4.61 -14.70
CA SER A 117 7.04 4.83 -13.39
C SER A 117 5.51 4.68 -13.42
N GLN A 118 4.84 5.12 -14.50
CA GLN A 118 3.39 4.96 -14.63
C GLN A 118 2.97 3.50 -14.78
N ILE A 119 3.74 2.70 -15.54
CA ILE A 119 3.49 1.26 -15.69
C ILE A 119 3.64 0.56 -14.33
N ILE A 120 4.69 0.88 -13.58
CA ILE A 120 4.91 0.32 -12.23
C ILE A 120 3.75 0.69 -11.29
N ILE A 121 3.30 1.93 -11.31
CA ILE A 121 2.14 2.38 -10.50
C ILE A 121 0.87 1.64 -10.91
N PHE A 122 0.63 1.42 -12.20
CA PHE A 122 -0.53 0.69 -12.68
C PHE A 122 -0.59 -0.74 -12.13
N TYR A 123 0.50 -1.50 -12.24
CA TYR A 123 0.58 -2.86 -11.67
C TYR A 123 0.50 -2.86 -10.13
N THR A 124 1.12 -1.87 -9.48
CA THR A 124 1.03 -1.71 -8.02
C THR A 124 -0.42 -1.44 -7.61
N ASN A 125 -1.15 -0.56 -8.29
CA ASN A 125 -2.55 -0.26 -7.97
C ASN A 125 -3.46 -1.48 -8.15
N ILE A 126 -3.27 -2.27 -9.21
CA ILE A 126 -4.06 -3.49 -9.43
C ILE A 126 -3.83 -4.47 -8.27
N SER A 127 -2.58 -4.75 -7.93
CA SER A 127 -2.24 -5.70 -6.86
C SER A 127 -2.71 -5.23 -5.48
N TYR A 128 -2.54 -3.96 -5.14
CA TYR A 128 -3.01 -3.43 -3.86
C TYR A 128 -4.55 -3.36 -3.75
N THR A 129 -5.26 -3.17 -4.86
CA THR A 129 -6.73 -3.21 -4.85
C THR A 129 -7.26 -4.62 -4.56
N VAL A 130 -6.54 -5.66 -4.99
CA VAL A 130 -6.86 -7.05 -4.62
C VAL A 130 -6.68 -7.28 -3.12
N ILE A 131 -5.60 -6.76 -2.52
CA ILE A 131 -5.38 -6.85 -1.07
C ILE A 131 -6.50 -6.13 -0.30
N LEU A 132 -6.95 -4.97 -0.79
CA LEU A 132 -8.07 -4.26 -0.19
C LEU A 132 -9.38 -5.07 -0.27
N ALA A 133 -9.60 -5.81 -1.35
CA ALA A 133 -10.74 -6.72 -1.48
C ALA A 133 -10.70 -7.85 -0.44
N TRP A 134 -9.52 -8.43 -0.18
CA TRP A 134 -9.35 -9.40 0.92
C TRP A 134 -9.65 -8.78 2.27
N ALA A 135 -9.19 -7.56 2.53
CA ALA A 135 -9.47 -6.86 3.78
C ALA A 135 -10.99 -6.62 3.98
N PHE A 136 -11.71 -6.20 2.94
CA PHE A 136 -13.18 -6.09 3.01
C PHE A 136 -13.87 -7.42 3.24
N PHE A 137 -13.40 -8.49 2.60
CA PHE A 137 -13.93 -9.83 2.82
C PHE A 137 -13.82 -10.25 4.30
N TYR A 138 -12.65 -10.03 4.92
CA TYR A 138 -12.44 -10.29 6.35
C TYR A 138 -13.24 -9.33 7.24
N PHE A 139 -13.37 -8.06 6.85
CA PHE A 139 -14.16 -7.07 7.58
C PHE A 139 -15.63 -7.49 7.67
N PHE A 140 -16.26 -7.87 6.54
CA PHE A 140 -17.64 -8.35 6.54
C PHE A 140 -17.80 -9.68 7.27
N SER A 141 -16.82 -10.58 7.14
CA SER A 141 -16.82 -11.87 7.85
C SER A 141 -16.65 -11.73 9.38
N SER A 142 -16.19 -10.56 9.86
CA SER A 142 -16.05 -10.28 11.29
C SER A 142 -17.37 -9.89 11.97
N PHE A 143 -18.45 -9.68 11.20
CA PHE A 143 -19.79 -9.41 11.76
C PHE A 143 -20.55 -10.70 12.15
N SER A 144 -19.95 -11.87 11.97
CA SER A 144 -20.49 -13.14 12.46
C SER A 144 -20.35 -13.24 13.99
N GLY A 145 -21.34 -13.87 14.65
CA GLY A 145 -21.33 -14.03 16.11
C GLY A 145 -20.13 -14.83 16.63
N GLU A 146 -19.73 -15.86 15.88
CA GLU A 146 -18.44 -16.53 16.03
C GLU A 146 -17.60 -16.31 14.76
N LEU A 147 -16.29 -16.11 14.95
CA LEU A 147 -15.37 -15.82 13.87
C LEU A 147 -15.18 -17.07 12.99
N PRO A 148 -15.38 -17.00 11.65
CA PRO A 148 -15.35 -18.19 10.79
C PRO A 148 -14.04 -18.98 10.77
N TRP A 149 -12.93 -18.35 11.15
CA TRP A 149 -11.58 -18.97 11.19
C TRP A 149 -11.20 -19.54 12.56
N THR A 150 -12.06 -19.44 13.58
CA THR A 150 -11.76 -19.99 14.92
C THR A 150 -12.20 -21.45 15.08
N THR A 151 -13.05 -21.95 14.19
CA THR A 151 -13.62 -23.31 14.28
C THR A 151 -13.27 -24.17 13.07
N CYS A 152 -13.14 -25.48 13.31
CA CYS A 152 -12.98 -26.47 12.24
C CYS A 152 -14.31 -27.00 11.68
N ASN A 153 -15.45 -26.63 12.26
CA ASN A 153 -16.77 -27.11 11.84
C ASN A 153 -17.39 -26.23 10.74
N ASN A 154 -16.77 -26.18 9.56
CA ASN A 154 -17.25 -25.39 8.42
C ASN A 154 -17.19 -26.20 7.12
N THR A 155 -17.99 -25.80 6.13
CA THR A 155 -18.13 -26.49 4.84
C THR A 155 -16.86 -26.53 3.98
N TRP A 156 -15.88 -25.69 4.28
CA TRP A 156 -14.61 -25.60 3.55
C TRP A 156 -13.44 -26.31 4.24
N ASN A 157 -13.64 -26.79 5.48
CA ASN A 157 -12.58 -27.43 6.23
C ASN A 157 -12.45 -28.91 5.87
N THR A 158 -11.23 -29.44 5.99
CA THR A 158 -10.94 -30.87 5.85
C THR A 158 -10.88 -31.58 7.18
N ASP A 159 -10.87 -32.91 7.13
CA ASP A 159 -10.68 -33.77 8.31
C ASP A 159 -9.35 -33.53 9.03
N ASN A 160 -8.37 -32.90 8.37
CA ASN A 160 -7.05 -32.56 8.91
C ASN A 160 -7.01 -31.20 9.62
N CYS A 161 -8.14 -30.52 9.77
CA CYS A 161 -8.22 -29.19 10.39
C CYS A 161 -7.96 -29.26 11.89
N VAL A 162 -7.05 -28.40 12.39
CA VAL A 162 -6.73 -28.29 13.82
C VAL A 162 -6.91 -26.87 14.37
N ILE A 163 -7.41 -26.78 15.60
CA ILE A 163 -7.58 -25.51 16.33
C ILE A 163 -6.39 -25.33 17.27
N ILE A 164 -5.56 -24.30 17.03
CA ILE A 164 -4.26 -24.08 17.71
C ILE A 164 -4.41 -23.87 19.24
N ASN A 165 -5.57 -23.43 19.72
CA ASN A 165 -5.78 -23.09 21.13
C ASN A 165 -6.48 -24.18 21.97
N ASN A 166 -6.87 -25.31 21.37
CA ASN A 166 -7.60 -26.36 22.08
C ASN A 166 -6.65 -27.50 22.48
N TYR A 167 -5.56 -27.15 23.17
CA TYR A 167 -4.64 -28.11 23.76
C TYR A 167 -5.26 -28.73 25.01
N ASN A 168 -6.11 -29.74 24.83
CA ASN A 168 -6.36 -30.69 25.90
C ASN A 168 -5.07 -31.49 26.13
N ALA A 169 -4.25 -31.04 27.07
CA ALA A 169 -2.98 -31.65 27.48
C ALA A 169 -3.12 -33.10 28.01
N THR A 170 -4.33 -33.65 28.01
CA THR A 170 -4.67 -35.02 28.41
C THR A 170 -4.79 -35.99 27.24
N ALA A 171 -4.82 -35.51 26.00
CA ALA A 171 -4.91 -36.39 24.84
C ALA A 171 -3.51 -36.75 24.33
N ASN A 172 -3.17 -38.03 24.42
CA ASN A 172 -1.92 -38.62 23.96
C ASN A 172 -1.90 -38.62 22.42
N TRP A 173 -1.74 -37.44 21.82
CA TRP A 173 -1.66 -37.30 20.37
C TRP A 173 -0.22 -37.54 19.92
N THR A 174 0.04 -38.74 19.41
CA THR A 174 1.01 -38.91 18.32
C THR A 174 0.40 -38.32 17.05
N SER A 175 0.16 -37.01 17.02
CA SER A 175 -0.32 -36.36 15.81
C SER A 175 0.85 -36.30 14.83
N SER A 176 0.61 -36.76 13.60
CA SER A 176 1.48 -36.51 12.47
C SER A 176 1.47 -35.01 12.18
N VAL A 177 2.29 -34.25 12.92
CA VAL A 177 2.47 -32.79 12.78
C VAL A 177 2.76 -32.38 11.32
N ASN A 178 3.20 -33.33 10.48
CA ASN A 178 3.47 -33.12 9.06
C ASN A 178 2.22 -33.02 8.15
N VAL A 179 0.99 -33.30 8.61
CA VAL A 179 -0.21 -33.31 7.73
C VAL A 179 -1.35 -32.39 8.20
N SER A 180 -1.33 -31.95 9.46
CA SER A 180 -2.41 -31.11 10.03
C SER A 180 -2.33 -29.64 9.58
N SER A 181 -3.45 -29.07 9.14
CA SER A 181 -3.56 -27.65 8.74
C SER A 181 -4.39 -26.86 9.75
N SER A 182 -3.93 -25.66 10.14
CA SER A 182 -4.68 -24.83 11.09
C SER A 182 -6.00 -24.31 10.50
N SER A 183 -7.03 -24.16 11.32
CA SER A 183 -8.34 -23.59 10.92
C SER A 183 -8.21 -22.24 10.19
N VAL A 184 -7.27 -21.39 10.61
CA VAL A 184 -7.00 -20.09 10.00
C VAL A 184 -6.40 -20.24 8.60
N MET A 185 -5.46 -21.18 8.42
CA MET A 185 -4.85 -21.47 7.12
C MET A 185 -5.87 -22.07 6.16
N GLU A 186 -6.69 -23.02 6.61
CA GLU A 186 -7.75 -23.61 5.79
C GLU A 186 -8.79 -22.57 5.38
N TYR A 187 -9.17 -21.67 6.29
CA TYR A 187 -10.05 -20.55 5.95
C TYR A 187 -9.45 -19.67 4.84
N TRP A 188 -8.18 -19.28 4.96
CA TRP A 188 -7.50 -18.48 3.94
C TRP A 188 -7.41 -19.19 2.58
N GLN A 189 -6.91 -20.44 2.57
CA GLN A 189 -6.62 -21.17 1.35
C GLN A 189 -7.88 -21.69 0.65
N ARG A 190 -8.86 -22.20 1.40
CA ARG A 190 -10.03 -22.89 0.84
C ARG A 190 -11.26 -21.98 0.77
N ARG A 191 -11.51 -21.16 1.78
CA ARG A 191 -12.69 -20.27 1.81
C ARG A 191 -12.42 -18.92 1.14
N VAL A 192 -11.36 -18.21 1.51
CA VAL A 192 -11.09 -16.86 0.96
C VAL A 192 -10.60 -16.98 -0.48
N LEU A 193 -9.49 -17.67 -0.69
CA LEU A 193 -8.83 -17.77 -2.00
C LEU A 193 -9.42 -18.88 -2.88
N ASN A 194 -9.76 -20.03 -2.28
CA ASN A 194 -10.06 -21.27 -3.01
C ASN A 194 -8.95 -21.60 -4.02
N ILE A 195 -7.72 -21.77 -3.51
CA ILE A 195 -6.50 -21.95 -4.28
C ILE A 195 -6.64 -23.14 -5.23
N SER A 196 -6.36 -22.92 -6.51
CA SER A 196 -6.35 -23.96 -7.53
C SER A 196 -5.10 -24.83 -7.43
N THR A 197 -5.08 -25.95 -8.16
CA THR A 197 -3.94 -26.89 -8.16
C THR A 197 -2.67 -26.31 -8.78
N GLY A 198 -2.79 -25.29 -9.63
CA GLY A 198 -1.65 -24.61 -10.25
C GLY A 198 -2.04 -23.32 -10.96
N ILE A 199 -1.04 -22.56 -11.40
CA ILE A 199 -1.24 -21.28 -12.09
C ILE A 199 -1.97 -21.43 -13.44
N GLU A 200 -1.82 -22.59 -14.08
CA GLU A 200 -2.47 -22.94 -15.35
C GLU A 200 -3.98 -23.18 -15.20
N THR A 201 -4.45 -23.50 -13.99
CA THR A 201 -5.85 -23.80 -13.71
C THR A 201 -6.48 -22.63 -12.95
N MET A 202 -7.10 -21.68 -13.66
CA MET A 202 -7.68 -20.48 -13.03
C MET A 202 -8.92 -20.74 -12.15
N GLY A 203 -9.49 -21.95 -12.15
CA GLY A 203 -10.64 -22.31 -11.32
C GLY A 203 -11.88 -21.45 -11.61
N ASN A 204 -12.79 -21.36 -10.63
CA ASN A 204 -14.04 -20.60 -10.74
C ASN A 204 -13.94 -19.23 -10.07
N LEU A 205 -14.60 -18.22 -10.66
CA LEU A 205 -14.68 -16.88 -10.09
C LEU A 205 -15.43 -16.89 -8.74
N ARG A 206 -14.74 -16.48 -7.67
CA ARG A 206 -15.31 -16.30 -6.34
C ARG A 206 -16.18 -15.05 -6.30
N ARG A 207 -17.51 -15.22 -6.41
CA ARG A 207 -18.48 -14.11 -6.47
C ARG A 207 -18.34 -13.16 -5.29
N ASP A 208 -18.25 -13.69 -4.07
CA ASP A 208 -18.11 -12.90 -2.84
C ASP A 208 -16.88 -11.97 -2.89
N LEU A 209 -15.74 -12.50 -3.34
CA LEU A 209 -14.50 -11.74 -3.47
C LEU A 209 -14.57 -10.73 -4.63
N SER A 210 -15.21 -11.09 -5.74
CA SER A 210 -15.41 -10.18 -6.88
C SER A 210 -16.29 -8.97 -6.51
N LEU A 211 -17.27 -9.15 -5.62
CA LEU A 211 -18.08 -8.05 -5.09
C LEU A 211 -17.27 -7.15 -4.16
N CYS A 212 -16.42 -7.73 -3.30
CA CYS A 212 -15.49 -6.95 -2.46
C CYS A 212 -14.48 -6.17 -3.31
N LEU A 213 -14.04 -6.73 -4.43
CA LEU A 213 -13.16 -6.07 -5.39
C LEU A 213 -13.87 -4.90 -6.08
N LEU A 214 -15.11 -5.10 -6.54
CA LEU A 214 -15.93 -4.03 -7.12
C LEU A 214 -16.15 -2.89 -6.12
N LEU A 215 -16.49 -3.23 -4.87
CA LEU A 215 -16.64 -2.26 -3.79
C LEU A 215 -15.35 -1.45 -3.55
N SER A 216 -14.19 -2.12 -3.55
CA SER A 216 -12.88 -1.48 -3.40
C SER A 216 -12.66 -0.43 -4.50
N TRP A 217 -12.93 -0.78 -5.77
CA TRP A 217 -12.82 0.15 -6.90
C TRP A 217 -13.77 1.32 -6.80
N VAL A 218 -15.03 1.09 -6.41
CA VAL A 218 -16.04 2.15 -6.23
C VAL A 218 -15.61 3.14 -5.15
N ILE A 219 -15.11 2.65 -4.01
CA ILE A 219 -14.62 3.52 -2.92
C ILE A 219 -13.40 4.32 -3.39
N CYS A 220 -12.41 3.66 -4.00
CA CYS A 220 -11.22 4.33 -4.55
C CYS A 220 -11.60 5.42 -5.56
N TYR A 221 -12.57 5.16 -6.43
CA TYR A 221 -13.08 6.14 -7.39
C TYR A 221 -13.60 7.40 -6.67
N PHE A 222 -14.48 7.26 -5.67
CA PHE A 222 -15.00 8.43 -4.93
C PHE A 222 -13.92 9.16 -4.12
N CYS A 223 -12.89 8.46 -3.63
CA CYS A 223 -11.75 9.10 -2.97
C CYS A 223 -10.94 10.01 -3.92
N VAL A 224 -10.99 9.77 -5.24
CA VAL A 224 -10.15 10.48 -6.23
C VAL A 224 -10.96 11.34 -7.23
N TRP A 225 -12.27 11.13 -7.38
CA TRP A 225 -13.09 11.71 -8.46
C TRP A 225 -13.01 13.25 -8.66
N LYS A 226 -12.79 14.02 -7.59
CA LYS A 226 -12.65 15.50 -7.61
C LYS A 226 -11.19 15.94 -7.45
N GLY A 227 -10.25 15.04 -7.76
CA GLY A 227 -8.81 15.22 -7.60
C GLY A 227 -8.40 15.51 -6.15
N VAL A 228 -7.41 16.38 -6.00
CA VAL A 228 -6.78 16.72 -4.70
C VAL A 228 -7.75 17.19 -3.62
N ARG A 229 -8.90 17.77 -4.00
CA ARG A 229 -9.93 18.21 -3.04
C ARG A 229 -10.69 17.05 -2.38
N SER A 230 -10.94 15.97 -3.12
CA SER A 230 -11.56 14.75 -2.56
C SER A 230 -10.53 13.96 -1.78
N THR A 231 -9.35 13.78 -2.39
CA THR A 231 -8.27 12.97 -1.83
C THR A 231 -7.74 13.54 -0.51
N GLY A 232 -7.64 14.87 -0.37
CA GLY A 232 -7.25 15.50 0.91
C GLY A 232 -8.24 15.23 2.03
N LYS A 233 -9.53 15.32 1.73
CA LYS A 233 -10.60 15.02 2.70
C LYS A 233 -10.60 13.54 3.09
N ALA A 234 -10.46 12.64 2.11
CA ALA A 234 -10.35 11.21 2.38
C ALA A 234 -9.10 10.87 3.21
N SER A 235 -7.97 11.53 2.94
CA SER A 235 -6.70 11.34 3.65
C SER A 235 -6.81 11.63 5.14
N TYR A 236 -7.68 12.55 5.56
CA TYR A 236 -7.95 12.77 6.99
C TYR A 236 -8.39 11.51 7.71
N PHE A 237 -9.22 10.70 7.08
CA PHE A 237 -9.67 9.44 7.66
C PHE A 237 -8.68 8.30 7.41
N THR A 238 -8.20 8.17 6.17
CA THR A 238 -7.39 6.99 5.77
C THR A 238 -5.98 7.02 6.32
N ALA A 239 -5.39 8.18 6.62
CA ALA A 239 -4.05 8.26 7.22
C ALA A 239 -4.09 8.24 8.75
N THR A 240 -5.17 8.74 9.39
CA THR A 240 -5.25 8.80 10.86
C THR A 240 -5.79 7.51 11.47
N SER A 241 -6.79 6.88 10.84
CA SER A 241 -7.43 5.69 11.42
C SER A 241 -6.47 4.52 11.61
N PRO A 242 -5.52 4.19 10.69
CA PRO A 242 -4.56 3.12 10.94
C PRO A 242 -3.62 3.42 12.10
N LEU A 243 -3.23 4.69 12.29
CA LEU A 243 -2.38 5.09 13.41
C LEU A 243 -3.08 4.88 14.75
N ILE A 244 -4.35 5.27 14.85
CA ILE A 244 -5.16 5.04 16.06
C ILE A 244 -5.30 3.54 16.33
N LEU A 245 -5.62 2.74 15.30
CA LEU A 245 -5.73 1.29 15.43
C LEU A 245 -4.42 0.64 15.86
N LEU A 246 -3.28 1.08 15.32
CA LEU A 246 -1.96 0.57 15.72
C LEU A 246 -1.66 0.90 17.18
N VAL A 247 -2.02 2.10 17.67
CA VAL A 247 -1.88 2.44 19.10
C VAL A 247 -2.74 1.54 19.97
N LEU A 248 -4.00 1.30 19.60
CA LEU A 248 -4.89 0.40 20.35
C LEU A 248 -4.38 -1.05 20.35
N LEU A 249 -3.92 -1.54 19.20
CA LEU A 249 -3.33 -2.87 19.07
C LEU A 249 -2.01 -2.98 19.84
N PHE A 250 -1.21 -1.93 19.90
CA PHE A 250 0.00 -1.88 20.70
C PHE A 250 -0.33 -1.98 22.19
N LEU A 251 -1.24 -1.15 22.69
CA LEU A 251 -1.68 -1.16 24.09
C LEU A 251 -2.28 -2.52 24.46
N ARG A 252 -3.11 -3.11 23.60
CA ARG A 252 -3.60 -4.46 23.81
C ARG A 252 -2.45 -5.47 23.81
N GLY A 253 -1.58 -5.41 22.81
CA GLY A 253 -0.45 -6.32 22.61
C GLY A 253 0.46 -6.43 23.83
N ILE A 254 0.83 -5.32 24.46
CA ILE A 254 1.70 -5.32 25.65
C ILE A 254 1.00 -5.87 26.91
N THR A 255 -0.34 -5.87 26.96
CA THR A 255 -1.12 -6.45 28.08
C THR A 255 -1.30 -7.96 27.98
N LEU A 256 -0.98 -8.59 26.85
CA LEU A 256 -1.11 -10.05 26.71
C LEU A 256 0.01 -10.78 27.47
N PRO A 257 -0.31 -11.96 28.05
CA PRO A 257 0.70 -12.79 28.71
C PRO A 257 1.78 -13.21 27.70
N GLY A 258 3.05 -13.08 28.08
CA GLY A 258 4.18 -13.46 27.24
C GLY A 258 4.58 -12.47 26.15
N ALA A 259 3.97 -11.28 26.08
CA ALA A 259 4.29 -10.26 25.07
C ALA A 259 5.79 -9.88 25.04
N LEU A 260 6.44 -9.83 26.21
CA LEU A 260 7.86 -9.51 26.34
C LEU A 260 8.78 -10.52 25.64
N HIS A 261 8.39 -11.80 25.55
CA HIS A 261 9.18 -12.78 24.82
C HIS A 261 9.24 -12.46 23.34
N GLY A 262 8.11 -12.10 22.72
CA GLY A 262 8.05 -11.70 21.32
C GLY A 262 8.90 -10.46 21.04
N VAL A 263 8.82 -9.44 21.91
CA VAL A 263 9.64 -8.22 21.79
C VAL A 263 11.13 -8.54 21.91
N LYS A 264 11.51 -9.40 22.87
CA LYS A 264 12.91 -9.83 23.04
C LYS A 264 13.40 -10.55 21.78
N TYR A 265 12.65 -11.51 21.24
CA TYR A 265 13.03 -12.20 20.00
C TYR A 265 13.10 -11.27 18.80
N TYR A 266 12.23 -10.27 18.72
CA TYR A 266 12.22 -9.29 17.64
C TYR A 266 13.44 -8.35 17.68
N LEU A 267 13.82 -7.87 18.86
CA LEU A 267 14.85 -6.85 19.03
C LEU A 267 16.23 -7.38 19.43
N TYR A 268 16.38 -8.67 19.75
CA TYR A 268 17.66 -9.23 20.16
C TYR A 268 18.70 -9.04 19.03
N PRO A 269 19.77 -8.27 19.25
CA PRO A 269 20.71 -7.95 18.18
C PRO A 269 21.63 -9.15 17.91
N ASN A 270 21.73 -9.55 16.65
CA ASN A 270 22.73 -10.50 16.19
C ASN A 270 23.70 -9.82 15.20
N PRO A 271 24.83 -9.27 15.68
CA PRO A 271 25.77 -8.52 14.85
C PRO A 271 26.41 -9.36 13.74
N ALA A 272 26.51 -10.69 13.90
CA ALA A 272 27.08 -11.57 12.90
C ALA A 272 26.28 -11.55 11.57
N ARG A 273 25.00 -11.15 11.61
CA ARG A 273 24.21 -10.96 10.39
C ARG A 273 24.64 -9.76 9.56
N LEU A 274 25.30 -8.76 10.15
CA LEU A 274 25.72 -7.55 9.42
C LEU A 274 26.83 -7.79 8.40
N SER A 275 27.57 -8.89 8.52
CA SER A 275 28.56 -9.28 7.51
C SER A 275 27.93 -9.83 6.23
N ASP A 276 26.64 -10.20 6.26
CA ASP A 276 25.92 -10.69 5.10
C ASP A 276 25.44 -9.50 4.23
N PRO A 277 25.88 -9.40 2.96
CA PRO A 277 25.44 -8.33 2.05
C PRO A 277 23.92 -8.29 1.84
N GLN A 278 23.22 -9.42 1.99
CA GLN A 278 21.76 -9.47 1.83
C GLN A 278 21.04 -8.58 2.85
N VAL A 279 21.59 -8.44 4.06
CA VAL A 279 21.04 -7.57 5.11
C VAL A 279 21.02 -6.11 4.65
N TRP A 280 22.06 -5.68 3.94
CA TRP A 280 22.19 -4.33 3.40
C TRP A 280 21.25 -4.10 2.21
N ILE A 281 21.13 -5.09 1.32
CA ILE A 281 20.20 -5.04 0.17
C ILE A 281 18.75 -4.95 0.67
N ASP A 282 18.39 -5.76 1.65
CA ASP A 282 17.05 -5.76 2.25
C ASP A 282 16.76 -4.44 2.97
N ALA A 283 17.73 -3.89 3.71
CA ALA A 283 17.59 -2.60 4.37
C ALA A 283 17.39 -1.46 3.37
N GLY A 284 18.24 -1.36 2.34
CA GLY A 284 18.12 -0.35 1.29
C GLY A 284 16.79 -0.46 0.57
N THR A 285 16.44 -1.67 0.12
CA THR A 285 15.18 -1.95 -0.60
C THR A 285 13.97 -1.58 0.25
N GLN A 286 13.98 -1.90 1.55
CA GLN A 286 12.90 -1.53 2.45
C GLN A 286 12.73 -0.01 2.56
N ILE A 287 13.82 0.77 2.61
CA ILE A 287 13.74 2.25 2.62
C ILE A 287 13.09 2.78 1.34
N TYR A 288 13.50 2.29 0.17
CA TYR A 288 12.93 2.71 -1.12
C TYR A 288 11.44 2.37 -1.23
N TYR A 289 11.02 1.20 -0.74
CA TYR A 289 9.61 0.81 -0.68
C TYR A 289 8.81 1.63 0.36
N SER A 290 9.35 1.86 1.56
CA SER A 290 8.68 2.59 2.65
C SER A 290 8.47 4.07 2.31
N LEU A 291 9.44 4.71 1.67
CA LEU A 291 9.32 6.12 1.26
C LEU A 291 8.64 6.31 -0.10
N ALA A 292 8.25 5.22 -0.76
CA ALA A 292 7.64 5.21 -2.09
C ALA A 292 8.46 5.94 -3.17
N LEU A 293 9.80 5.98 -3.03
CA LEU A 293 10.73 6.72 -3.90
C LEU A 293 10.72 6.18 -5.35
N ILE A 294 10.46 4.89 -5.52
CA ILE A 294 10.43 4.27 -6.85
C ILE A 294 9.18 4.70 -7.64
N HIS A 295 8.11 5.10 -6.95
CA HIS A 295 6.82 5.49 -7.55
C HIS A 295 6.79 6.98 -7.94
N LEU A 296 7.89 7.46 -8.52
CA LEU A 296 8.34 8.82 -8.93
C LEU A 296 7.31 9.76 -9.63
N THR A 297 6.04 9.38 -9.68
CA THR A 297 4.92 10.07 -10.31
C THR A 297 3.86 10.59 -9.31
N LEU A 298 3.87 10.14 -8.05
CA LEU A 298 2.93 10.64 -7.02
C LEU A 298 3.26 12.08 -6.58
N PHE A 299 4.54 12.39 -6.40
CA PHE A 299 4.99 13.69 -5.88
C PHE A 299 4.97 14.80 -6.93
N VAL A 300 5.21 14.47 -8.20
CA VAL A 300 5.23 15.47 -9.28
C VAL A 300 3.81 15.92 -9.63
N CYS A 301 2.84 14.99 -9.69
CA CYS A 301 1.44 15.27 -10.04
C CYS A 301 0.64 16.06 -8.99
N ILE A 302 1.08 16.07 -7.73
CA ILE A 302 0.27 16.51 -6.59
C ILE A 302 0.78 17.83 -5.96
N PHE A 303 2.03 18.22 -6.22
CA PHE A 303 2.71 19.23 -5.43
C PHE A 303 2.68 20.58 -6.14
N LYS A 304 1.59 21.32 -5.94
CA LYS A 304 1.71 22.78 -5.86
C LYS A 304 1.27 23.17 -4.45
N LEU A 305 2.25 23.33 -3.56
CA LEU A 305 2.00 24.08 -2.33
C LEU A 305 1.67 25.52 -2.74
N VAL A 306 0.61 26.05 -2.12
CA VAL A 306 0.15 27.45 -2.10
C VAL A 306 0.65 28.31 -3.26
#